data_AF-A0A954F522-F1
#
_entry.id   AF-A0A954F522-F1
#
_cell.length_a   1.000
_cell.length_b   1.000
_cell.length_c   1.000
_cell.angle_alpha   90.00
_cell.angle_beta   90.00
_cell.angle_gamma   90.00
#
_symmetry.space_group_name_H-M   'P 1'
#
loop_
_entity.id
_entity.type
_entity.pdbx_description
1 polymer ?
#
loop_
_entity_poly.entity_id
_entity_poly.type
_entity_poly.pdbx_seq_one_letter_code
_entity_poly.pdbx_strand_id
1 'polypeptide(L)'
;RIPLTGVAPEPWIEALPELFSKEELDRRVTDGLHDATTLRLTMNELLAQPRQGGHWRLVSLGGVVGTQWRDLHLAELSLDGRVVRRIFADRGELSLQGDNLMFALESGAQERDGVQSPFLAGRYTLVLTRVDRDAWLAAGLPGVK
;
A
#
# COMPACT_ATOMS: atom_id res chain seq x y z
N ARG A 1 -19.10 -16.13 -15.44
CA ARG A 1 -17.64 -15.95 -15.53
C ARG A 1 -17.14 -15.86 -14.09
N ILE A 2 -16.15 -16.67 -13.70
CA ILE A 2 -15.60 -16.64 -12.33
C ILE A 2 -14.45 -15.62 -12.34
N PRO A 3 -14.50 -14.52 -11.56
CA PRO A 3 -13.40 -13.57 -11.51
C PRO A 3 -12.20 -14.21 -10.78
N LEU A 4 -11.05 -14.25 -11.45
CA LEU A 4 -9.79 -14.72 -10.87
C LEU A 4 -9.07 -13.56 -10.18
N THR A 5 -9.70 -13.04 -9.12
CA THR A 5 -9.15 -11.94 -8.33
C THR A 5 -7.88 -12.40 -7.61
N GLY A 6 -6.77 -11.69 -7.82
CA GLY A 6 -5.50 -11.93 -7.12
C GLY A 6 -4.57 -12.96 -7.78
N VAL A 7 -4.86 -13.39 -9.01
CA VAL A 7 -3.94 -14.23 -9.81
C VAL A 7 -3.10 -13.32 -10.71
N ALA A 8 -1.78 -13.45 -10.63
CA ALA A 8 -0.85 -12.80 -11.55
C ALA A 8 -1.13 -13.32 -12.98
N PRO A 9 -1.57 -12.46 -13.91
CA PRO A 9 -2.00 -12.91 -15.23
C PRO A 9 -0.84 -13.33 -16.14
N GLU A 10 0.38 -12.87 -15.88
CA GLU A 10 1.56 -13.03 -16.76
C GLU A 10 1.87 -14.47 -17.18
N PRO A 11 1.79 -15.50 -16.32
CA PRO A 11 2.03 -16.89 -16.72
C PRO A 11 0.89 -17.49 -17.56
N TRP A 12 -0.29 -16.88 -17.53
CA TRP A 12 -1.54 -17.45 -18.06
C TRP A 12 -2.06 -16.68 -19.29
N ILE A 13 -1.56 -15.46 -19.53
CA ILE A 13 -1.96 -14.58 -20.63
C ILE A 13 -1.82 -15.25 -22.00
N GLU A 14 -0.75 -16.01 -22.22
CA GLU A 14 -0.51 -16.68 -23.50
C GLU A 14 -1.40 -17.91 -23.70
N ALA A 15 -1.76 -18.59 -22.62
CA ALA A 15 -2.47 -19.86 -22.67
C ALA A 15 -4.01 -19.69 -22.60
N LEU A 16 -4.51 -18.75 -21.82
CA LEU A 16 -5.93 -18.58 -21.50
C LEU A 16 -6.32 -17.09 -21.31
N PRO A 17 -6.13 -16.24 -22.34
CA PRO A 17 -6.40 -14.80 -22.25
C PRO A 17 -7.86 -14.46 -21.90
N GLU A 18 -8.82 -15.33 -22.24
CA GLU A 18 -10.23 -15.18 -21.93
C GLU A 18 -10.57 -15.29 -20.43
N LEU A 19 -9.64 -15.72 -19.57
CA LEU A 19 -9.86 -15.78 -18.13
C LEU A 19 -9.73 -14.42 -17.45
N PHE A 20 -9.10 -13.44 -18.10
CA PHE A 20 -8.82 -12.12 -17.53
C PHE A 20 -9.65 -11.05 -18.23
N SER A 21 -10.14 -10.10 -17.45
CA SER A 21 -10.73 -8.86 -17.98
C SER A 21 -9.66 -8.00 -18.63
N LYS A 22 -10.06 -7.12 -19.55
CA LYS A 22 -9.12 -6.16 -20.16
C LYS A 22 -8.41 -5.29 -19.10
N GLU A 23 -9.10 -4.96 -18.02
CA GLU A 23 -8.53 -4.22 -16.88
C GLU A 23 -7.55 -5.04 -16.02
N GLU A 24 -7.66 -6.36 -15.99
CA GLU A 24 -6.66 -7.23 -15.36
C GLU A 24 -5.42 -7.40 -16.25
N LEU A 25 -5.60 -7.45 -17.57
CA LEU A 25 -4.52 -7.50 -18.55
C LEU A 25 -3.74 -6.18 -18.64
N ASP A 26 -4.44 -5.04 -18.50
CA ASP A 26 -3.85 -3.70 -18.53
C ASP A 26 -3.31 -3.25 -17.16
N ARG A 27 -3.39 -4.10 -16.12
CA ARG A 27 -3.06 -3.76 -14.73
C ARG A 27 -1.54 -3.65 -14.54
N ARG A 28 -0.97 -2.51 -14.96
CA ARG A 28 0.44 -2.19 -14.68
C ARG A 28 0.65 -2.00 -13.18
N VAL A 29 1.59 -2.76 -12.63
CA VAL A 29 2.02 -2.65 -11.23
C VAL A 29 3.00 -1.48 -11.07
N THR A 30 3.77 -1.15 -12.10
CA THR A 30 4.74 -0.06 -12.10
C THR A 30 4.81 0.64 -13.46
N ASP A 31 5.07 1.95 -13.46
CA ASP A 31 5.42 2.72 -14.66
C ASP A 31 6.93 2.76 -14.93
N GLY A 32 7.74 2.18 -14.03
CA GLY A 32 9.20 2.13 -14.12
C GLY A 32 9.92 3.43 -13.76
N LEU A 33 9.20 4.48 -13.34
CA LEU A 33 9.80 5.76 -12.96
C LEU A 33 10.44 5.72 -11.57
N HIS A 34 10.02 4.76 -10.74
CA HIS A 34 10.49 4.61 -9.38
C HIS A 34 10.91 3.18 -9.09
N ASP A 35 12.03 3.02 -8.40
CA ASP A 35 12.43 1.74 -7.83
C ASP A 35 11.61 1.45 -6.55
N ALA A 36 10.84 0.37 -6.58
CA ALA A 36 9.96 -0.03 -5.48
C ALA A 36 10.74 -0.33 -4.19
N THR A 37 11.99 -0.82 -4.31
CA THR A 37 12.84 -1.08 -3.14
C THR A 37 13.23 0.21 -2.44
N THR A 38 13.70 1.19 -3.21
CA THR A 38 14.07 2.52 -2.72
C THR A 38 12.88 3.21 -2.07
N LEU A 39 11.73 3.25 -2.76
CA LEU A 39 10.50 3.83 -2.19
C LEU A 39 10.11 3.16 -0.86
N ARG A 40 10.21 1.84 -0.78
CA ARG A 40 9.90 1.09 0.44
C ARG A 40 10.88 1.41 1.57
N LEU A 41 12.16 1.59 1.29
CA LEU A 41 13.16 1.98 2.29
C LEU A 41 12.86 3.40 2.80
N THR A 42 12.72 4.37 1.90
CA THR A 42 12.40 5.77 2.25
C THR A 42 11.10 5.87 3.04
N MET A 43 10.04 5.17 2.61
CA MET A 43 8.77 5.13 3.35
C MET A 43 8.97 4.55 4.76
N ASN A 44 9.75 3.49 4.91
CA ASN A 44 9.98 2.86 6.21
C ASN A 44 10.81 3.73 7.16
N GLU A 45 11.73 4.55 6.66
CA GLU A 45 12.45 5.53 7.47
C GLU A 45 11.47 6.56 8.09
N LEU A 46 10.52 7.05 7.28
CA LEU A 46 9.49 7.99 7.75
C LEU A 46 8.47 7.34 8.68
N LEU A 47 8.09 6.09 8.42
CA LEU A 47 7.11 5.35 9.24
C LEU A 47 7.67 4.87 10.58
N ALA A 48 8.99 4.75 10.72
CA ALA A 48 9.66 4.28 11.94
C ALA A 48 9.57 5.27 13.12
N GLN A 49 9.04 6.48 12.90
CA GLN A 49 8.84 7.45 13.97
C GLN A 49 7.90 6.88 15.05
N PRO A 50 8.35 6.77 16.32
CA PRO A 50 7.56 6.19 17.40
C PRO A 50 6.29 6.97 17.64
N ARG A 51 5.15 6.28 17.72
CA ARG A 51 3.84 6.85 18.04
C ARG A 51 3.28 6.19 19.29
N GLN A 52 2.28 6.84 19.89
CA GLN A 52 1.51 6.21 20.95
C GLN A 52 0.82 4.96 20.38
N GLY A 53 1.32 3.77 20.76
CA GLY A 53 0.81 2.48 20.28
C GLY A 53 1.78 1.68 19.39
N GLY A 54 2.90 2.26 18.94
CA GLY A 54 3.86 1.57 18.09
C GLY A 54 4.24 2.35 16.83
N HIS A 55 4.54 1.65 15.75
CA HIS A 55 4.88 2.24 14.45
C HIS A 55 4.39 1.40 13.28
N TRP A 56 4.42 1.97 12.08
CA TRP A 56 4.00 1.29 10.86
C TRP A 56 5.21 0.85 10.05
N ARG A 57 5.03 -0.17 9.22
CA ARG A 57 6.03 -0.62 8.26
C ARG A 57 5.37 -1.01 6.95
N LEU A 58 5.91 -0.53 5.83
CA LEU A 58 5.61 -1.04 4.50
C LEU A 58 6.45 -2.32 4.27
N VAL A 59 5.79 -3.46 4.38
CA VAL A 59 6.38 -4.80 4.26
C VAL A 59 6.70 -5.10 2.80
N SER A 60 5.75 -4.89 1.90
CA SER A 60 5.93 -5.04 0.46
C SER A 60 5.19 -3.96 -0.32
N LEU A 61 5.70 -3.70 -1.52
CA LEU A 61 5.17 -2.78 -2.51
C LEU A 61 5.40 -3.42 -3.89
N GLY A 62 4.36 -3.56 -4.70
CA GLY A 62 4.51 -4.01 -6.08
C GLY A 62 5.16 -2.93 -6.95
N GLY A 63 4.67 -1.70 -6.85
CA GLY A 63 5.21 -0.57 -7.61
C GLY A 63 4.37 0.70 -7.49
N VAL A 64 4.65 1.66 -8.37
CA VAL A 64 3.91 2.93 -8.46
C VAL A 64 3.60 3.22 -9.92
N VAL A 65 2.39 3.75 -10.15
CA VAL A 65 1.98 4.32 -11.44
C VAL A 65 1.49 5.75 -11.19
N GLY A 66 2.24 6.75 -11.65
CA GLY A 66 1.98 8.15 -11.34
C GLY A 66 2.09 8.42 -9.83
N THR A 67 0.97 8.73 -9.16
CA THR A 67 0.91 8.92 -7.70
C THR A 67 0.32 7.73 -6.95
N GLN A 68 -0.03 6.67 -7.67
CA GLN A 68 -0.76 5.53 -7.11
C GLN A 68 0.18 4.37 -6.80
N TRP A 69 0.21 3.98 -5.54
CA TRP A 69 0.96 2.85 -5.03
C TRP A 69 0.16 1.56 -5.28
N ARG A 70 0.83 0.48 -5.65
CA ARG A 70 0.20 -0.79 -6.07
C ARG A 70 0.69 -1.98 -5.26
N ASP A 71 -0.21 -2.92 -4.97
CA ASP A 71 0.07 -4.16 -4.25
C ASP A 71 0.80 -3.93 -2.92
N LEU A 72 0.11 -3.23 -2.01
CA LEU A 72 0.65 -2.80 -0.73
C LEU A 72 0.41 -3.85 0.36
N HIS A 73 1.44 -4.05 1.19
CA HIS A 73 1.32 -4.74 2.46
C HIS A 73 1.94 -3.88 3.57
N LEU A 74 1.10 -3.43 4.51
CA LEU A 74 1.51 -2.66 5.68
C LEU A 74 1.35 -3.51 6.94
N ALA A 75 2.27 -3.35 7.89
CA ALA A 75 2.18 -3.94 9.22
C ALA A 75 2.19 -2.84 10.28
N GLU A 76 1.27 -2.96 11.23
CA GLU A 76 1.29 -2.23 12.49
C GLU A 76 2.13 -3.03 13.48
N LEU A 77 3.17 -2.40 14.02
CA LEU A 77 4.08 -2.99 14.99
C LEU A 77 3.81 -2.35 16.35
N SER A 78 3.64 -3.15 17.39
CA SER A 78 3.61 -2.70 18.78
C SER A 78 4.96 -2.12 19.22
N LEU A 79 4.99 -1.51 20.41
CA LEU A 79 6.22 -0.96 21.00
C LEU A 79 7.33 -2.02 21.21
N ASP A 80 6.97 -3.27 21.45
CA ASP A 80 7.91 -4.40 21.57
C ASP A 80 8.21 -5.08 20.21
N GLY A 81 7.76 -4.49 19.10
CA GLY A 81 8.07 -4.93 17.73
C GLY A 81 7.23 -6.10 17.21
N ARG A 82 6.15 -6.48 17.90
CA ARG A 82 5.24 -7.54 17.43
C ARG A 82 4.27 -6.97 16.40
N VAL A 83 3.94 -7.77 15.39
CA VAL A 83 2.88 -7.40 14.43
C VAL A 83 1.53 -7.54 15.13
N VAL A 84 0.81 -6.43 15.28
CA VAL A 84 -0.55 -6.40 15.86
C VAL A 84 -1.64 -6.27 14.80
N ARG A 85 -1.28 -5.82 13.60
CA ARG A 85 -2.21 -5.71 12.47
C ARG A 85 -1.47 -5.80 11.14
N ARG A 86 -2.10 -6.39 10.13
CA ARG A 86 -1.67 -6.30 8.73
C ARG A 86 -2.75 -5.63 7.89
N ILE A 87 -2.33 -4.90 6.88
CA ILE A 87 -3.21 -4.32 5.86
C ILE A 87 -2.67 -4.74 4.51
N PHE A 88 -3.55 -5.25 3.66
CA PHE A 88 -3.28 -5.58 2.26
C PHE A 88 -4.19 -4.70 1.40
N ALA A 89 -3.66 -4.10 0.34
CA ALA A 89 -4.45 -3.28 -0.58
C ALA A 89 -3.89 -3.34 -1.99
N ASP A 90 -4.76 -3.41 -3.00
CA ASP A 90 -4.35 -3.37 -4.39
C ASP A 90 -3.83 -1.97 -4.78
N ARG A 91 -4.38 -0.92 -4.14
CA ARG A 91 -4.11 0.48 -4.49
C ARG A 91 -4.00 1.35 -3.26
N GLY A 92 -3.15 2.37 -3.35
CA GLY A 92 -3.05 3.41 -2.35
C GLY A 92 -2.65 4.76 -2.90
N GLU A 93 -3.10 5.83 -2.27
CA GLU A 93 -2.69 7.21 -2.54
C GLU A 93 -2.34 7.93 -1.25
N LEU A 94 -1.20 8.62 -1.27
CA LEU A 94 -0.72 9.45 -0.17
C LEU A 94 -1.21 10.88 -0.36
N SER A 95 -1.52 11.55 0.74
CA SER A 95 -1.73 13.00 0.79
C SER A 95 -1.35 13.58 2.15
N LEU A 96 -0.83 14.80 2.16
CA LEU A 96 -0.59 15.57 3.39
C LEU A 96 -1.74 16.55 3.62
N GLN A 97 -2.25 16.59 4.85
CA GLN A 97 -3.26 17.53 5.30
C GLN A 97 -2.82 18.13 6.65
N GLY A 98 -2.18 19.30 6.59
CA GLY A 98 -1.50 19.87 7.77
C GLY A 98 -0.38 18.95 8.23
N ASP A 99 -0.43 18.56 9.51
CA ASP A 99 0.55 17.63 10.12
C ASP A 99 0.07 16.18 10.09
N ASN A 100 -0.93 15.88 9.25
CA ASN A 100 -1.44 14.52 9.07
C ASN A 100 -1.07 14.01 7.69
N LEU A 101 -0.51 12.82 7.63
CA LEU A 101 -0.43 12.06 6.38
C LEU A 101 -1.61 11.10 6.32
N MET A 102 -2.35 11.15 5.22
CA MET A 102 -3.43 10.23 4.90
C MET A 102 -2.96 9.27 3.81
N PHE A 103 -3.09 7.97 4.06
CA PHE A 103 -2.92 6.93 3.06
C PHE A 103 -4.29 6.30 2.77
N ALA A 104 -4.92 6.75 1.69
CA ALA A 104 -6.17 6.16 1.22
C ALA A 104 -5.86 4.86 0.49
N LEU A 105 -6.44 3.75 0.93
CA LEU A 105 -6.24 2.41 0.41
C LEU A 105 -7.54 1.85 -0.16
N GLU A 106 -7.47 1.16 -1.28
CA GLU A 106 -8.64 0.59 -1.96
C GLU A 106 -8.45 -0.88 -2.30
N SER A 107 -9.56 -1.61 -2.38
CA SER A 107 -9.62 -3.03 -2.76
C SER A 107 -8.67 -3.88 -1.93
N GLY A 108 -8.96 -3.98 -0.64
CA GLY A 108 -8.06 -4.62 0.30
C GLY A 108 -8.75 -5.24 1.50
N ALA A 109 -7.93 -5.76 2.40
CA ALA A 109 -8.35 -6.38 3.64
C ALA A 109 -7.38 -6.04 4.77
N GLN A 110 -7.86 -6.14 6.00
CA GLN A 110 -7.04 -6.07 7.20
C GLN A 110 -7.08 -7.40 7.93
N GLU A 111 -5.99 -7.74 8.59
CA GLU A 111 -5.87 -8.89 9.46
C GLU A 111 -5.52 -8.41 10.87
N ARG A 112 -6.30 -8.83 11.86
CA ARG A 112 -6.06 -8.58 13.29
C ARG A 112 -6.34 -9.87 14.05
N ASP A 113 -5.42 -10.25 14.94
CA ASP A 113 -5.54 -11.48 15.75
C ASP A 113 -5.84 -12.73 14.91
N GLY A 114 -5.26 -12.81 13.70
CA GLY A 114 -5.47 -13.91 12.76
C GLY A 114 -6.81 -13.89 12.01
N VAL A 115 -7.67 -12.90 12.27
CA VAL A 115 -8.95 -12.73 11.58
C VAL A 115 -8.77 -11.71 10.46
N GLN A 116 -9.00 -12.17 9.22
CA GLN A 116 -9.00 -11.32 8.03
C GLN A 116 -10.40 -10.78 7.77
N SER A 117 -10.50 -9.49 7.44
CA SER A 117 -11.75 -8.82 7.09
C SER A 117 -11.53 -7.85 5.93
N PRO A 118 -12.42 -7.84 4.91
CA PRO A 118 -12.31 -6.88 3.83
C PRO A 118 -12.53 -5.46 4.34
N PHE A 119 -12.01 -4.48 3.58
CA PHE A 119 -12.31 -3.09 3.83
C PHE A 119 -13.80 -2.81 3.68
N LEU A 120 -14.36 -2.01 4.59
CA LEU A 120 -15.75 -1.57 4.49
C LEU A 120 -15.91 -0.70 3.22
N ALA A 121 -16.90 -1.04 2.38
CA ALA A 121 -17.08 -0.41 1.07
C ALA A 121 -15.82 -0.43 0.17
N GLY A 122 -14.92 -1.40 0.38
CA GLY A 122 -13.69 -1.54 -0.39
C GLY A 122 -12.63 -0.47 -0.10
N ARG A 123 -12.77 0.33 0.97
CA ARG A 123 -11.88 1.45 1.28
C ARG A 123 -11.37 1.44 2.71
N TYR A 124 -10.14 1.86 2.89
CA TYR A 124 -9.52 2.08 4.19
C TYR A 124 -8.68 3.36 4.16
N THR A 125 -8.61 4.10 5.25
CA THR A 125 -7.70 5.25 5.34
C THR A 125 -6.82 5.10 6.57
N LEU A 126 -5.52 4.94 6.34
CA LEU A 126 -4.53 5.04 7.40
C LEU A 126 -4.23 6.51 7.62
N VAL A 127 -4.43 6.99 8.85
CA VAL A 127 -4.10 8.36 9.23
C VAL A 127 -2.91 8.34 10.17
N LEU A 128 -1.86 9.02 9.77
CA LEU A 128 -0.65 9.24 10.54
C LEU A 128 -0.65 10.69 11.02
N THR A 129 -0.89 10.90 12.31
CA THR A 129 -0.92 12.24 12.90
C THR A 129 0.49 12.71 13.29
N ARG A 130 0.66 14.03 13.39
CA ARG A 130 1.89 14.71 13.86
C ARG A 130 3.16 14.28 13.12
N VAL A 131 3.07 14.18 11.80
CA VAL A 131 4.24 13.87 10.98
C VAL A 131 5.15 15.08 10.83
N ASP A 132 6.46 14.83 10.70
CA ASP A 132 7.41 15.85 10.24
C ASP A 132 7.15 16.18 8.77
N ARG A 133 6.33 17.20 8.53
CA ARG A 133 5.88 17.59 7.19
C ARG A 133 7.04 17.83 6.23
N ASP A 134 8.09 18.51 6.68
CA ASP A 134 9.22 18.87 5.84
C ASP A 134 10.00 17.63 5.43
N ALA A 135 10.18 16.67 6.34
CA ALA A 135 10.79 15.38 6.01
C ALA A 135 9.98 14.59 4.96
N TRP A 136 8.65 14.58 5.08
CA TRP A 136 7.77 13.89 4.12
C TRP A 136 7.79 14.55 2.73
N LEU A 137 7.83 15.88 2.66
CA LEU A 137 7.96 16.61 1.39
C LEU A 137 9.35 16.41 0.77
N ALA A 138 10.41 16.50 1.56
CA ALA A 138 11.78 16.33 1.10
C ALA A 138 12.07 14.92 0.58
N ALA A 139 11.36 13.91 1.09
CA ALA A 139 11.49 12.53 0.65
C ALA A 139 11.03 12.29 -0.80
N GLY A 140 10.28 13.22 -1.41
CA GLY A 140 9.88 13.13 -2.81
C GLY A 140 9.01 11.92 -3.14
N LEU A 141 8.27 11.41 -2.15
CA LEU A 141 7.42 10.23 -2.33
C LEU A 141 6.24 10.53 -3.28
N PRO A 142 5.90 9.62 -4.22
CA PRO A 142 4.77 9.80 -5.11
C PRO A 142 3.45 10.06 -4.37
N GLY A 143 2.77 11.15 -4.75
CA GLY A 143 1.50 11.59 -4.15
C GLY A 143 1.65 12.57 -2.99
N VAL A 144 2.84 12.72 -2.40
CA VAL A 144 3.07 13.67 -1.30
C VAL A 144 3.34 15.07 -1.87
N LYS A 145 2.46 16.02 -1.59
CA LYS A 145 2.51 17.43 -2.05
C LYS A 145 1.99 18.38 -0.97
#